data_AF-A0A8X6KLY3-F1
#
_entry.id   AF-A0A8X6KLY3-F1
#
_cell.length_a   1.000
_cell.length_b   1.000
_cell.length_c   1.000
_cell.angle_alpha   90.00
_cell.angle_beta   90.00
_cell.angle_gamma   90.00
#
_symmetry.space_group_name_H-M   'P 1'
#
loop_
_entity.id
_entity.type
_entity.pdbx_description
1 polymer ?
#
loop_
_entity_poly.entity_id
_entity_poly.type
_entity_poly.pdbx_seq_one_letter_code
_entity_poly.pdbx_strand_id
1 'polypeptide(L)'
;MSAEAKRTSNLIMLTVADANFKAEFFEKFSSWNKLKRVVAYCLRFVKNCSLAARKRRKSFLTTAELNEAEKAIVKFIQHDHFSMEVSYLSAGKQLPSSNKLIPLTPFYDDFGIIRVGGRLKNSILPESQKHPILLPKTDHVVNLIIPDYHLKLLHAGLQLVQAALREKLDYFSSRCS
;
A
#
# COMPACT_ATOMS: atom_id res chain seq x y z
N MET A 1 17.43 18.43 -32.66
CA MET A 1 17.46 18.68 -31.20
C MET A 1 16.03 18.92 -30.72
N SER A 2 15.37 17.89 -30.20
CA SER A 2 14.24 18.02 -29.26
C SER A 2 14.02 16.66 -28.65
N ALA A 3 14.83 16.34 -27.64
CA ALA A 3 14.57 15.20 -26.77
C ALA A 3 13.43 15.62 -25.85
N GLU A 4 12.24 15.16 -26.23
CA GLU A 4 11.02 15.17 -25.46
C GLU A 4 11.32 14.69 -24.04
N ALA A 5 11.36 15.65 -23.11
CA ALA A 5 11.40 15.38 -21.69
C ALA A 5 10.11 14.64 -21.33
N LYS A 6 10.14 13.32 -21.49
CA LYS A 6 9.21 12.35 -20.89
C LYS A 6 9.29 12.59 -19.40
N ARG A 7 8.44 13.53 -18.99
CA ARG A 7 8.30 14.08 -17.66
C ARG A 7 8.13 12.92 -16.70
N THR A 8 9.23 12.57 -16.07
CA THR A 8 9.43 11.62 -14.98
C THR A 8 8.47 11.97 -13.84
N SER A 9 7.21 11.62 -14.03
CA SER A 9 6.10 11.89 -13.10
C SER A 9 5.82 10.67 -12.23
N ASN A 10 6.66 9.64 -12.32
CA ASN A 10 6.70 8.49 -11.45
C ASN A 10 7.83 8.70 -10.44
N LEU A 11 7.48 8.75 -9.14
CA LEU A 11 8.37 8.79 -7.96
C LEU A 11 9.09 10.11 -7.59
N ILE A 12 8.37 11.20 -7.27
CA ILE A 12 8.97 12.32 -6.48
C ILE A 12 8.42 12.39 -5.03
N MET A 13 7.66 11.40 -4.56
CA MET A 13 7.28 11.36 -3.14
C MET A 13 7.53 9.97 -2.58
N LEU A 14 8.43 9.89 -1.60
CA LEU A 14 8.78 8.74 -0.73
C LEU A 14 10.08 7.97 -1.05
N THR A 15 11.06 8.56 -1.73
CA THR A 15 12.39 7.95 -1.92
C THR A 15 13.43 8.34 -0.86
N VAL A 16 13.01 8.88 0.28
CA VAL A 16 13.85 8.92 1.47
C VAL A 16 13.09 8.15 2.54
N ALA A 17 13.37 6.84 2.61
CA ALA A 17 13.09 6.04 3.79
C ALA A 17 14.03 6.52 4.90
N ASP A 18 13.77 7.72 5.41
CA ASP A 18 14.28 8.13 6.70
C ASP A 18 13.31 7.56 7.73
N ALA A 19 13.81 6.73 8.65
CA ALA A 19 13.03 6.30 9.81
C ALA A 19 12.40 7.50 10.55
N ASN A 20 13.06 8.67 10.49
CA ASN A 20 12.51 9.92 11.02
C ASN A 20 11.23 10.34 10.32
N PHE A 21 11.12 10.24 8.98
CA PHE A 21 9.90 10.63 8.28
C PHE A 21 8.71 9.80 8.72
N LYS A 22 8.92 8.50 8.94
CA LYS A 22 7.86 7.60 9.38
C LYS A 22 7.33 7.96 10.77
N ALA A 23 8.23 8.16 11.73
CA ALA A 23 7.86 8.61 13.08
C ALA A 23 7.24 10.02 13.08
N GLU A 24 7.82 10.95 12.31
CA GLU A 24 7.37 12.33 12.25
C GLU A 24 6.06 12.53 11.49
N PHE A 25 5.69 11.61 10.60
CA PHE A 25 4.47 11.74 9.80
C PHE A 25 3.43 10.69 10.18
N PHE A 26 3.72 9.41 10.00
CA PHE A 26 2.73 8.33 10.12
C PHE A 26 2.33 8.05 11.57
N GLU A 27 3.27 8.07 12.50
CA GLU A 27 3.00 7.72 13.91
C GLU A 27 2.17 8.78 14.65
N LYS A 28 2.06 10.00 14.10
CA LYS A 28 1.19 11.06 14.65
C LYS A 28 -0.30 10.82 14.42
N PHE A 29 -0.67 9.85 13.58
CA PHE A 29 -2.06 9.55 13.28
C PHE A 29 -2.59 8.41 14.15
N SER A 30 -3.79 8.59 14.70
CA SER A 30 -4.56 7.56 15.40
C SER A 30 -5.77 7.06 14.62
N SER A 31 -5.94 7.53 13.37
CA SER A 31 -7.08 7.17 12.51
C SER A 31 -6.63 6.94 11.08
N TRP A 32 -6.93 5.75 10.55
CA TRP A 32 -6.65 5.38 9.17
C TRP A 32 -7.33 6.32 8.17
N ASN A 33 -8.60 6.66 8.37
CA ASN A 33 -9.31 7.59 7.48
C ASN A 33 -8.69 8.99 7.51
N LYS A 34 -8.23 9.48 8.68
CA LYS A 34 -7.56 10.78 8.79
C LYS A 34 -6.24 10.76 8.01
N LEU A 35 -5.41 9.75 8.22
CA LEU A 35 -4.15 9.55 7.51
C LEU A 35 -4.38 9.51 5.99
N LYS A 36 -5.31 8.67 5.51
CA LYS A 36 -5.65 8.58 4.08
C LYS A 36 -6.07 9.91 3.48
N ARG A 37 -6.90 10.69 4.17
CA ARG A 37 -7.34 12.00 3.69
C ARG A 37 -6.19 13.00 3.59
N VAL A 38 -5.30 13.03 4.59
CA VAL A 38 -4.12 13.91 4.55
C VAL A 38 -3.22 13.54 3.37
N VAL A 39 -2.88 12.26 3.22
CA VAL A 39 -2.07 11.78 2.08
C VAL A 39 -2.75 12.10 0.74
N ALA A 40 -4.07 11.92 0.63
CA ALA A 40 -4.82 12.25 -0.58
C ALA A 40 -4.74 13.76 -0.93
N TYR A 41 -4.81 14.64 0.07
CA TYR A 41 -4.60 16.07 -0.15
C TYR A 41 -3.17 16.41 -0.56
N CYS A 42 -2.15 15.77 0.04
CA CYS A 42 -0.76 15.92 -0.36
C CYS A 42 -0.55 15.52 -1.83
N LEU A 43 -1.06 14.33 -2.23
CA LEU A 43 -0.98 13.87 -3.62
C LEU A 43 -1.71 14.80 -4.59
N ARG A 44 -2.90 15.30 -4.22
CA ARG A 44 -3.63 16.29 -5.02
C ARG A 44 -2.84 17.59 -5.15
N PHE A 45 -2.23 18.07 -4.07
CA PHE A 45 -1.42 19.28 -4.10
C PHE A 45 -0.28 19.15 -5.10
N VAL A 46 0.49 18.06 -5.03
CA VAL A 46 1.58 17.76 -5.98
C VAL A 46 1.05 17.73 -7.42
N LYS A 47 -0.08 17.07 -7.68
CA LYS A 47 -0.71 17.07 -9.01
C LYS A 47 -1.10 18.47 -9.47
N ASN A 48 -1.69 19.28 -8.58
CA ASN A 48 -2.11 20.65 -8.87
C ASN A 48 -0.93 21.59 -9.15
N CYS A 49 0.26 21.35 -8.59
CA CYS A 49 1.47 22.12 -8.88
C CYS A 49 1.85 22.07 -10.37
N SER A 50 1.54 20.97 -11.06
CA SER A 50 1.80 20.81 -12.49
C SER A 50 0.68 21.33 -13.40
N LEU A 51 -0.41 21.86 -12.84
CA LEU A 51 -1.60 22.30 -13.57
C LEU A 51 -1.78 23.83 -13.53
N ALA A 52 -2.26 24.38 -14.65
CA ALA A 52 -2.75 25.76 -14.70
C ALA A 52 -3.85 25.98 -13.65
N ALA A 53 -3.92 27.16 -13.05
CA ALA A 53 -4.80 27.46 -11.92
C ALA A 53 -6.28 27.07 -12.17
N ARG A 54 -6.79 27.28 -13.38
CA ARG A 54 -8.17 26.93 -13.80
C ARG A 54 -8.45 25.43 -13.88
N LYS A 55 -7.41 24.59 -14.02
CA LYS A 55 -7.51 23.12 -14.11
C LYS A 55 -7.27 22.43 -12.76
N ARG A 56 -6.92 23.20 -11.71
CA ARG A 56 -6.64 22.64 -10.37
C ARG A 56 -7.92 22.14 -9.73
N ARG A 57 -7.83 20.98 -9.07
CA ARG A 57 -8.94 20.42 -8.29
C ARG A 57 -9.02 21.11 -6.94
N LYS A 58 -10.18 21.67 -6.60
CA LYS A 58 -10.44 22.38 -5.32
C LYS A 58 -11.65 21.86 -4.54
N SER A 59 -12.39 20.90 -5.09
CA SER A 59 -13.59 20.31 -4.48
C SER A 59 -13.25 19.28 -3.41
N PHE A 60 -14.25 18.55 -2.89
CA PHE A 60 -14.04 17.45 -1.94
C PHE A 60 -13.15 16.33 -2.52
N LEU A 61 -12.54 15.53 -1.63
CA LEU A 61 -11.79 14.34 -2.04
C LEU A 61 -12.71 13.32 -2.69
N THR A 62 -12.27 12.81 -3.84
CA THR A 62 -12.96 11.72 -4.53
C THR A 62 -12.56 10.37 -3.94
N THR A 63 -13.40 9.35 -4.14
CA THR A 63 -13.06 7.95 -3.78
C THR A 63 -11.79 7.47 -4.50
N ALA A 64 -11.58 7.89 -5.75
CA ALA A 64 -10.37 7.60 -6.51
C ALA A 64 -9.11 8.14 -5.84
N GLU A 65 -9.14 9.37 -5.33
CA GLU A 65 -7.99 9.96 -4.60
C GLU A 65 -7.74 9.29 -3.25
N LEU A 66 -8.80 8.88 -2.56
CA LEU A 66 -8.66 8.09 -1.32
C LEU A 66 -8.05 6.71 -1.59
N ASN A 67 -8.45 6.06 -2.68
CA ASN A 67 -7.88 4.77 -3.10
C ASN A 67 -6.42 4.91 -3.56
N GLU A 68 -6.09 6.00 -4.25
CA GLU A 68 -4.71 6.30 -4.64
C GLU A 68 -3.83 6.57 -3.41
N ALA A 69 -4.34 7.32 -2.43
CA ALA A 69 -3.65 7.54 -1.16
C ALA A 69 -3.43 6.22 -0.39
N GLU A 70 -4.44 5.36 -0.32
CA GLU A 70 -4.32 4.03 0.28
C GLU A 70 -3.21 3.21 -0.38
N LYS A 71 -3.17 3.16 -1.73
CA LYS A 71 -2.10 2.47 -2.46
C LYS A 71 -0.73 3.09 -2.20
N ALA A 72 -0.62 4.41 -2.17
CA ALA A 72 0.64 5.10 -1.91
C ALA A 72 1.19 4.78 -0.50
N ILE A 73 0.32 4.73 0.51
CA ILE A 73 0.71 4.38 1.88
C ILE A 73 1.16 2.91 1.96
N VAL A 74 0.41 2.00 1.33
CA VAL A 74 0.79 0.57 1.27
C VAL A 74 2.16 0.39 0.61
N LYS A 75 2.41 1.06 -0.51
CA LYS A 75 3.71 1.03 -1.19
C LYS A 75 4.84 1.51 -0.29
N PHE A 76 4.62 2.60 0.43
CA PHE A 76 5.61 3.12 1.37
C PHE A 76 5.98 2.08 2.42
N ILE A 77 4.97 1.48 3.06
CA ILE A 77 5.18 0.45 4.09
C ILE A 77 5.91 -0.77 3.51
N GLN A 78 5.55 -1.21 2.30
CA GLN A 78 6.23 -2.34 1.67
C GLN A 78 7.68 -2.01 1.31
N HIS A 79 7.96 -0.80 0.86
CA HIS A 79 9.32 -0.37 0.56
C HIS A 79 10.18 -0.21 1.83
N ASP A 80 9.55 0.14 2.96
CA ASP A 80 10.18 0.27 4.27
C ASP A 80 10.55 -1.11 4.88
N HIS A 81 9.65 -2.10 4.79
CA HIS A 81 9.83 -3.40 5.44
C HIS A 81 10.32 -4.53 4.53
N PHE A 82 10.07 -4.43 3.21
CA PHE A 82 10.34 -5.48 2.24
C PHE A 82 11.17 -4.94 1.07
N SER A 83 12.14 -4.06 1.35
CA SER A 83 12.93 -3.37 0.34
C SER A 83 13.64 -4.32 -0.64
N MET A 84 14.16 -5.45 -0.14
CA MET A 84 14.76 -6.50 -0.97
C MET A 84 13.71 -7.09 -1.91
N GLU A 85 12.56 -7.49 -1.38
CA GLU A 85 11.51 -8.14 -2.15
C GLU A 85 10.90 -7.20 -3.18
N VAL A 86 10.72 -5.92 -2.83
CA VAL A 86 10.31 -4.88 -3.78
C VAL A 86 11.32 -4.79 -4.91
N SER A 87 12.62 -4.73 -4.61
CA SER A 87 13.68 -4.64 -5.63
C SER A 87 13.70 -5.85 -6.58
N TYR A 88 13.59 -7.06 -6.05
CA TYR A 88 13.58 -8.29 -6.86
C TYR A 88 12.31 -8.44 -7.69
N LEU A 89 11.14 -8.32 -7.05
CA LEU A 89 9.85 -8.59 -7.69
C LEU A 89 9.50 -7.50 -8.71
N SER A 90 9.84 -6.23 -8.46
CA SER A 90 9.64 -5.15 -9.44
C SER A 90 10.51 -5.33 -10.70
N ALA A 91 11.65 -6.01 -10.58
CA ALA A 91 12.51 -6.36 -11.71
C ALA A 91 12.11 -7.68 -12.39
N GLY A 92 10.99 -8.30 -11.99
CA GLY A 92 10.55 -9.60 -12.51
C GLY A 92 11.47 -10.77 -12.11
N LYS A 93 12.30 -10.60 -11.07
CA LYS A 93 13.22 -11.63 -10.59
C LYS A 93 12.57 -12.47 -9.50
N GLN A 94 13.00 -13.72 -9.38
CA GLN A 94 12.62 -14.59 -8.27
C GLN A 94 13.40 -14.20 -7.00
N LEU A 95 12.75 -14.32 -5.83
CA LEU A 95 13.39 -14.08 -4.55
C LEU A 95 14.50 -15.12 -4.28
N PRO A 96 15.56 -14.75 -3.52
CA PRO A 96 16.57 -15.71 -3.08
C PRO A 96 15.95 -16.87 -2.29
N SER A 97 16.45 -18.09 -2.47
CA SER A 97 15.89 -19.31 -1.86
C SER A 97 15.79 -19.27 -0.32
N SER A 98 16.60 -18.45 0.35
CA SER A 98 16.56 -18.22 1.79
C SER A 98 15.45 -17.26 2.25
N ASN A 99 14.75 -16.61 1.31
CA ASN A 99 13.75 -15.61 1.64
C ASN A 99 12.48 -16.28 2.21
N LYS A 100 12.06 -15.80 3.38
CA LYS A 100 10.93 -16.36 4.14
C LYS A 100 9.56 -16.15 3.46
N LEU A 101 9.48 -15.27 2.46
CA LEU A 101 8.25 -15.01 1.72
C LEU A 101 8.01 -15.99 0.57
N ILE A 102 9.02 -16.76 0.12
CA ILE A 102 8.87 -17.74 -0.97
C ILE A 102 7.65 -18.67 -0.83
N PRO A 103 7.36 -19.26 0.36
CA PRO A 103 6.21 -20.15 0.52
C PRO A 103 4.86 -19.47 0.26
N LEU A 104 4.80 -18.14 0.35
CA LEU A 104 3.61 -17.34 0.06
C LEU A 104 3.46 -16.99 -1.42
N THR A 105 4.41 -17.40 -2.27
CA THR A 105 4.42 -17.11 -3.71
C THR A 105 4.19 -15.62 -4.02
N PRO A 106 5.03 -14.71 -3.48
CA PRO A 106 4.83 -13.28 -3.60
C PRO A 106 5.10 -12.82 -5.03
N PHE A 107 4.33 -11.84 -5.49
CA PHE A 107 4.49 -11.22 -6.80
C PHE A 107 4.18 -9.72 -6.73
N TYR A 108 4.71 -8.96 -7.69
CA TYR A 108 4.45 -7.54 -7.83
C TYR A 108 3.27 -7.33 -8.78
N ASP A 109 2.21 -6.67 -8.31
CA ASP A 109 1.03 -6.40 -9.14
C ASP A 109 1.23 -5.19 -10.08
N ASP A 110 0.29 -4.99 -11.01
CA ASP A 110 0.31 -3.85 -11.95
C ASP A 110 0.23 -2.48 -11.26
N PHE A 111 -0.23 -2.46 -10.01
CA PHE A 111 -0.25 -1.26 -9.20
C PHE A 111 1.05 -1.03 -8.46
N GLY A 112 2.04 -1.91 -8.57
CA GLY A 112 3.32 -1.84 -7.88
C GLY A 112 3.24 -2.16 -6.39
N ILE A 113 2.41 -3.14 -6.04
CA ILE A 113 2.20 -3.63 -4.67
C ILE A 113 2.53 -5.13 -4.64
N ILE A 114 3.28 -5.55 -3.61
CA ILE A 114 3.52 -6.97 -3.36
C ILE A 114 2.23 -7.63 -2.87
N ARG A 115 1.82 -8.68 -3.56
CA ARG A 115 0.71 -9.56 -3.19
C ARG A 115 1.21 -10.98 -3.02
N VAL A 116 0.47 -11.78 -2.27
CA VAL A 116 0.76 -13.21 -2.10
C VAL A 116 -0.20 -14.08 -2.91
N GLY A 117 0.28 -15.24 -3.32
CA GLY A 117 -0.48 -16.25 -4.05
C GLY A 117 -0.72 -17.53 -3.24
N GLY A 118 -1.26 -18.55 -3.90
CA GLY A 118 -1.15 -19.94 -3.45
C GLY A 118 -2.36 -20.54 -2.74
N ARG A 119 -3.07 -19.81 -1.88
CA ARG A 119 -4.17 -20.40 -1.07
C ARG A 119 -5.51 -20.57 -1.80
N LEU A 120 -5.79 -19.75 -2.82
CA LEU A 120 -7.09 -19.67 -3.50
C LEU A 120 -7.00 -19.87 -5.02
N LYS A 121 -5.97 -20.60 -5.52
CA LYS A 121 -5.75 -20.79 -6.97
C LYS A 121 -6.96 -21.39 -7.70
N ASN A 122 -7.85 -22.10 -6.99
CA ASN A 122 -9.02 -22.77 -7.57
C ASN A 122 -10.39 -22.13 -7.20
N SER A 123 -10.42 -20.90 -6.64
CA SER A 123 -11.71 -20.26 -6.28
C SER A 123 -12.26 -19.38 -7.41
N ILE A 124 -13.58 -19.22 -7.47
CA ILE A 124 -14.34 -18.37 -8.43
C ILE A 124 -14.27 -16.88 -8.01
N LEU A 125 -13.47 -16.53 -6.99
CA LEU A 125 -13.43 -15.17 -6.46
C LEU A 125 -12.75 -14.17 -7.42
N PRO A 126 -13.08 -12.87 -7.35
CA PRO A 126 -12.31 -11.80 -7.96
C PRO A 126 -10.80 -11.88 -7.66
N GLU A 127 -9.92 -11.56 -8.61
CA GLU A 127 -8.45 -11.64 -8.44
C GLU A 127 -7.93 -10.83 -7.24
N SER A 128 -8.56 -9.71 -6.92
CA SER A 128 -8.23 -8.88 -5.76
C SER A 128 -8.52 -9.55 -4.41
N GLN A 129 -9.40 -10.56 -4.38
CA GLN A 129 -9.72 -11.42 -3.24
C GLN A 129 -8.90 -12.72 -3.26
N LYS A 130 -8.35 -13.12 -4.42
CA LYS A 130 -7.44 -14.27 -4.53
C LYS A 130 -6.02 -13.95 -4.05
N HIS A 131 -5.61 -12.69 -4.20
CA HIS A 131 -4.24 -12.25 -3.99
C HIS A 131 -4.16 -11.12 -2.96
N PRO A 132 -4.17 -11.44 -1.66
CA PRO A 132 -4.13 -10.44 -0.61
C PRO A 132 -2.82 -9.65 -0.61
N ILE A 133 -2.88 -8.40 -0.13
CA ILE A 133 -1.74 -7.47 -0.07
C ILE A 133 -0.81 -7.87 1.07
N LEU A 134 0.48 -8.00 0.81
CA LEU A 134 1.47 -8.29 1.84
C LEU A 134 1.72 -7.06 2.73
N LEU A 135 1.43 -7.16 4.04
CA LEU A 135 1.71 -6.11 5.02
C LEU A 135 2.52 -6.63 6.23
N PRO A 136 3.42 -5.81 6.78
CA PRO A 136 4.14 -6.14 8.01
C PRO A 136 3.21 -6.05 9.21
N LYS A 137 3.21 -7.09 10.05
CA LYS A 137 2.29 -7.17 11.21
C LYS A 137 2.54 -6.10 12.29
N THR A 138 3.78 -5.63 12.43
CA THR A 138 4.21 -4.77 13.55
C THR A 138 4.13 -3.27 13.26
N ASP A 139 3.74 -2.88 12.05
CA ASP A 139 3.74 -1.48 11.65
C ASP A 139 2.55 -0.70 12.24
N HIS A 140 2.81 0.52 12.73
CA HIS A 140 1.79 1.39 13.31
C HIS A 140 0.61 1.64 12.35
N VAL A 141 0.89 1.90 11.07
CA VAL A 141 -0.16 2.17 10.09
C VAL A 141 -1.03 0.94 9.87
N VAL A 142 -0.44 -0.26 9.91
CA VAL A 142 -1.18 -1.52 9.83
C VAL A 142 -2.11 -1.70 11.04
N ASN A 143 -1.68 -1.28 12.23
CA ASN A 143 -2.53 -1.23 13.42
C ASN A 143 -3.69 -0.22 13.32
N LEU A 144 -3.58 0.81 12.47
CA LEU A 144 -4.70 1.72 12.17
C LEU A 144 -5.67 1.13 11.14
N ILE A 145 -5.16 0.35 10.17
CA ILE A 145 -5.95 -0.28 9.11
C ILE A 145 -6.90 -1.32 9.69
N ILE A 146 -6.42 -2.19 10.59
CA ILE A 146 -7.19 -3.32 11.13
C ILE A 146 -8.51 -2.86 11.79
N PRO A 147 -8.53 -1.90 12.75
CA PRO A 147 -9.76 -1.41 13.36
C PRO A 147 -10.68 -0.69 12.38
N ASP A 148 -10.14 0.06 11.41
CA ASP A 148 -10.97 0.78 10.44
C ASP A 148 -11.75 -0.20 9.54
N TYR A 149 -11.11 -1.28 9.12
CA TYR A 149 -11.79 -2.36 8.39
C TYR A 149 -12.78 -3.12 9.28
N HIS A 150 -12.46 -3.35 10.56
CA HIS A 150 -13.41 -3.92 11.53
C HIS A 150 -14.68 -3.07 11.67
N LEU A 151 -14.53 -1.74 11.79
CA LEU A 151 -15.65 -0.82 11.95
C LEU A 151 -16.49 -0.71 10.67
N LYS A 152 -15.86 -0.74 9.49
CA LYS A 152 -16.57 -0.70 8.19
C LYS A 152 -17.40 -1.94 7.89
N LEU A 153 -17.07 -3.07 8.49
CA LEU A 153 -17.84 -4.31 8.39
C LEU A 153 -18.92 -4.43 9.49
N LEU A 154 -19.39 -3.30 10.03
CA LEU A 154 -20.56 -3.19 10.91
C LEU A 154 -20.46 -4.00 12.22
N HIS A 155 -19.28 -4.10 12.84
CA HIS A 155 -19.08 -4.94 14.03
C HIS A 155 -19.40 -6.42 13.81
N ALA A 156 -19.30 -6.90 12.57
CA ALA A 156 -19.35 -8.32 12.34
C ALA A 156 -18.33 -9.02 13.25
N GLY A 157 -18.72 -10.16 13.83
CA GLY A 157 -17.91 -10.86 14.82
C GLY A 157 -16.47 -11.02 14.35
N LEU A 158 -15.52 -11.07 15.29
CA LEU A 158 -14.08 -11.11 15.04
C LEU A 158 -13.66 -12.06 13.90
N GLN A 159 -14.37 -13.18 13.74
CA GLN A 159 -14.15 -14.15 12.66
C GLN A 159 -14.47 -13.60 11.26
N LEU A 160 -15.55 -12.83 11.08
CA LEU A 160 -15.90 -12.23 9.79
C LEU A 160 -14.93 -11.11 9.43
N VAL A 161 -14.52 -10.31 10.42
CA VAL A 161 -13.47 -9.30 10.22
C VAL A 161 -12.15 -9.96 9.87
N GLN A 162 -11.75 -11.02 10.57
CA GLN A 162 -10.54 -11.78 10.23
C GLN A 162 -10.62 -12.40 8.84
N ALA A 163 -11.79 -12.92 8.42
CA ALA A 163 -11.98 -13.45 7.08
C ALA A 163 -11.86 -12.36 6.00
N ALA A 164 -12.52 -11.23 6.17
CA ALA A 164 -12.46 -10.11 5.24
C ALA A 164 -11.07 -9.45 5.20
N LEU A 165 -10.39 -9.39 6.34
CA LEU A 165 -9.00 -8.94 6.40
C LEU A 165 -8.09 -9.93 5.67
N ARG A 166 -8.23 -11.25 5.86
CA ARG A 166 -7.43 -12.27 5.14
C ARG A 166 -7.69 -12.29 3.65
N GLU A 167 -8.90 -11.92 3.23
CA GLU A 167 -9.26 -11.82 1.82
C GLU A 167 -8.57 -10.63 1.14
N LYS A 168 -8.40 -9.52 1.87
CA LYS A 168 -7.85 -8.28 1.31
C LYS A 168 -6.36 -8.04 1.62
N LEU A 169 -5.89 -8.54 2.76
CA LEU A 169 -4.58 -8.27 3.36
C LEU A 169 -3.98 -9.58 3.91
N ASP A 170 -2.73 -9.87 3.57
CA ASP A 170 -1.95 -10.94 4.15
C ASP A 170 -0.92 -10.34 5.10
N TYR A 171 -0.99 -10.75 6.36
CA TYR A 171 -0.11 -10.22 7.41
C TYR A 171 1.06 -11.15 7.59
N PHE A 172 2.23 -10.71 7.16
CA PHE A 172 3.45 -11.45 7.40
C PHE A 172 4.07 -11.04 8.73
N SER A 173 4.32 -12.04 9.57
CA SER A 173 5.06 -11.89 10.82
C SER A 173 6.51 -12.28 10.56
N SER A 174 7.36 -11.32 10.19
CA SER A 174 8.81 -11.45 10.39
C SER A 174 9.13 -11.28 11.88
N ARG A 175 8.76 -12.27 12.70
CA ARG A 175 9.46 -12.51 13.97
C ARG A 175 10.65 -13.43 13.68
N CYS A 176 11.74 -13.23 14.42
CA CYS A 176 13.11 -13.77 14.31
C CYS A 176 14.06 -12.70 13.75
N SER A 177 14.87 -12.00 14.56
CA SER A 177 15.29 -12.24 15.95
C SER A 177 15.68 -10.94 16.63
#